data_AF-A0A7G1I6G2-F1
#
_entry.id   AF-A0A7G1I6G2-F1
#
_cell.length_a   1.000
_cell.length_b   1.000
_cell.length_c   1.000
_cell.angle_alpha   90.00
_cell.angle_beta   90.00
_cell.angle_gamma   90.00
#
_symmetry.space_group_name_H-M   'P 1'
#
loop_
_entity.id
_entity.type
_entity.pdbx_description
1 polymer ?
#
loop_
_entity_poly.entity_id
_entity_poly.type
_entity_poly.pdbx_seq_one_letter_code
_entity_poly.pdbx_strand_id
1 'polypeptide(L)'
;MKFAMVCYGTRGDVEPCTAVAQELLRRGHEVCMGAPPNLLGFVESSGLTAVPYGPDSRKQQDDNFARDFWKMLRTPKAFLRSGSDFITRGWAERAQL
;
A
#
# COMPACT_ATOMS: atom_id res chain seq x y z
N MET A 1 12.69 -7.67 -19.60
CA MET A 1 12.52 -6.22 -19.32
C MET A 1 12.66 -5.99 -17.81
N LYS A 2 12.83 -4.74 -17.38
CA LYS A 2 12.89 -4.37 -15.96
C LYS A 2 11.59 -3.71 -15.53
N PHE A 3 11.02 -4.14 -14.41
CA PHE A 3 9.78 -3.61 -13.84
C PHE A 3 10.01 -3.12 -12.41
N ALA A 4 9.60 -1.89 -12.14
CA ALA A 4 9.42 -1.38 -10.80
C ALA A 4 7.92 -1.37 -10.49
N MET A 5 7.51 -2.16 -9.50
CA MET A 5 6.13 -2.21 -9.03
C MET A 5 6.06 -1.60 -7.64
N VAL A 6 5.02 -0.84 -7.37
CA VAL A 6 4.83 -0.21 -6.06
C VAL A 6 3.40 -0.46 -5.62
N CYS A 7 3.24 -1.10 -4.47
CA CYS A 7 1.95 -1.32 -3.84
C CYS A 7 1.92 -0.63 -2.48
N TYR A 8 0.85 0.11 -2.24
CA TYR A 8 0.58 0.81 -0.98
C TYR A 8 -0.71 0.26 -0.39
N GLY A 9 -0.80 0.23 0.94
CA GLY A 9 -1.99 -0.22 1.64
C GLY A 9 -1.75 -1.50 2.43
N THR A 10 -2.76 -2.34 2.52
CA THR A 10 -2.78 -3.50 3.43
C THR A 10 -2.39 -4.78 2.69
N ARG A 11 -2.44 -5.91 3.39
CA ARG A 11 -2.16 -7.22 2.78
C ARG A 11 -3.08 -7.52 1.58
N GLY A 12 -4.34 -7.07 1.63
CA GLY A 12 -5.29 -7.25 0.53
C GLY A 12 -4.88 -6.53 -0.76
N ASP A 13 -4.11 -5.45 -0.66
CA ASP A 13 -3.54 -4.73 -1.80
C ASP A 13 -2.22 -5.38 -2.26
N VAL A 14 -1.38 -5.80 -1.31
CA VAL A 14 -0.04 -6.34 -1.60
C VAL A 14 -0.10 -7.73 -2.23
N GLU A 15 -1.00 -8.61 -1.79
CA GLU A 15 -1.12 -9.99 -2.32
C GLU A 15 -1.36 -10.06 -3.83
N PRO A 16 -2.38 -9.40 -4.41
CA PRO A 16 -2.61 -9.45 -5.85
C PRO A 16 -1.46 -8.81 -6.64
N CYS A 17 -0.85 -7.74 -6.14
CA CYS A 17 0.33 -7.14 -6.78
C CYS A 17 1.53 -8.09 -6.78
N THR A 18 1.73 -8.82 -5.68
CA THR A 18 2.80 -9.82 -5.55
C THR A 18 2.59 -10.98 -6.53
N ALA A 19 1.35 -11.44 -6.70
CA ALA A 19 1.02 -12.49 -7.66
C ALA A 19 1.35 -12.07 -9.12
N VAL A 20 1.03 -10.83 -9.49
CA VAL A 20 1.37 -10.28 -10.81
C VAL A 20 2.89 -10.16 -10.97
N ALA A 21 3.59 -9.63 -9.97
CA ALA A 21 5.04 -9.51 -9.97
C ALA A 21 5.75 -10.86 -10.13
N GLN A 22 5.23 -11.90 -9.44
CA GLN A 22 5.76 -13.25 -9.54
C GLN A 22 5.58 -13.84 -10.95
N GLU A 23 4.46 -13.58 -11.60
CA GLU A 23 4.24 -14.05 -12.98
C GLU A 23 5.15 -13.31 -13.98
N LEU A 24 5.43 -12.02 -13.77
CA LEU A 24 6.42 -11.29 -14.57
C LEU A 24 7.83 -11.87 -14.38
N LEU A 25 8.21 -12.17 -13.13
CA LEU A 25 9.47 -12.84 -12.81
C LEU A 25 9.58 -14.20 -13.53
N ARG A 26 8.51 -15.01 -13.48
CA ARG A 26 8.44 -16.34 -14.14
C ARG A 26 8.59 -16.26 -15.66
N ARG A 27 8.22 -15.13 -16.28
CA ARG A 27 8.40 -14.88 -17.72
C ARG A 27 9.80 -14.38 -18.08
N GLY A 28 10.75 -14.38 -17.13
CA GLY A 28 12.13 -13.96 -17.35
C GLY A 28 12.31 -12.44 -17.32
N HIS A 29 11.43 -11.72 -16.62
CA HIS A 29 11.60 -10.29 -16.38
C HIS A 29 12.29 -10.02 -15.03
N GLU A 30 13.02 -8.91 -14.95
CA GLU A 30 13.60 -8.42 -13.71
C GLU A 30 12.54 -7.57 -13.00
N VAL A 31 12.21 -7.90 -11.76
CA VAL A 31 11.12 -7.26 -11.02
C VAL A 31 11.61 -6.84 -9.64
N CYS A 32 11.38 -5.58 -9.30
CA CYS A 32 11.57 -5.03 -7.97
C CYS A 32 10.24 -4.48 -7.45
N MET A 33 9.84 -4.84 -6.23
CA MET A 33 8.56 -4.45 -5.67
C MET A 33 8.71 -3.61 -4.39
N GLY A 34 8.19 -2.38 -4.43
CA GLY A 34 8.00 -1.54 -3.25
C GLY A 34 6.74 -1.94 -2.49
N ALA A 35 6.85 -2.19 -1.18
CA ALA A 35 5.72 -2.53 -0.30
C ALA A 35 5.90 -1.97 1.12
N PRO A 36 4.82 -1.87 1.92
CA PRO A 36 4.92 -1.46 3.32
C PRO A 36 5.95 -2.31 4.09
N PRO A 37 6.77 -1.71 4.97
CA PRO A 37 7.88 -2.41 5.64
C PRO A 37 7.45 -3.70 6.34
N ASN A 38 6.27 -3.69 6.96
CA ASN A 38 5.70 -4.85 7.64
C ASN A 38 5.22 -6.00 6.73
N LEU A 39 5.24 -5.81 5.40
CA LEU A 39 4.83 -6.80 4.39
C LEU A 39 5.98 -7.22 3.47
N LEU A 40 7.20 -6.69 3.66
CA LEU A 40 8.35 -7.07 2.83
C LEU A 40 8.65 -8.57 2.88
N GLY A 41 8.66 -9.15 4.08
CA GLY A 41 8.90 -10.60 4.24
C GLY A 41 7.87 -11.47 3.51
N PHE A 42 6.63 -10.98 3.35
CA PHE A 42 5.63 -11.67 2.53
C PHE A 42 6.02 -11.63 1.04
N VAL A 43 6.38 -10.45 0.52
CA VAL A 43 6.81 -10.28 -0.87
C VAL A 43 8.08 -11.09 -1.17
N GLU A 44 9.06 -11.05 -0.28
CA GLU A 44 10.32 -11.79 -0.41
C GLU A 44 10.11 -13.31 -0.40
N SER A 45 9.13 -13.81 0.37
CA SER A 45 8.78 -15.23 0.39
C SER A 45 8.29 -15.76 -0.97
N SER A 46 7.84 -14.88 -1.87
CA SER A 46 7.46 -15.21 -3.25
C SER A 46 8.64 -15.17 -4.25
N GLY A 47 9.87 -15.00 -3.76
CA GLY A 47 11.09 -14.96 -4.59
C GLY A 47 11.34 -13.63 -5.30
N LEU A 48 10.64 -12.56 -4.89
CA LEU A 48 10.78 -11.22 -5.43
C LEU A 48 11.75 -10.39 -4.58
N THR A 49 12.46 -9.46 -5.22
CA THR A 49 13.19 -8.41 -4.49
C THR A 49 12.19 -7.37 -3.99
N ALA A 50 12.15 -7.16 -2.67
CA ALA A 50 11.27 -6.19 -2.04
C ALA A 50 12.06 -4.98 -1.52
N VAL A 51 11.45 -3.79 -1.60
CA VAL A 51 12.02 -2.54 -1.07
C VAL A 51 10.99 -1.87 -0.17
N PRO A 52 11.37 -1.37 1.03
CA PRO A 52 10.47 -0.63 1.88
C PRO A 52 9.91 0.59 1.15
N TYR A 53 8.58 0.68 1.07
CA TYR A 53 7.86 1.79 0.48
C TYR A 53 6.63 2.14 1.30
N GLY A 54 6.56 3.39 1.74
CA GLY A 54 5.44 3.93 2.53
C GLY A 54 5.45 3.54 4.02
N PRO A 55 4.52 4.09 4.81
CA PRO A 55 4.32 3.75 6.22
C PRO A 55 3.93 2.29 6.44
N ASP A 56 4.18 1.79 7.67
CA ASP A 56 3.69 0.48 8.11
C ASP A 56 2.16 0.40 7.96
N SER A 57 1.69 -0.59 7.21
CA SER A 57 0.25 -0.77 6.96
C SER A 57 -0.52 -1.13 8.23
N ARG A 58 0.15 -1.72 9.23
CA ARG A 58 -0.43 -1.96 10.56
C ARG A 58 -0.75 -0.67 11.31
N LYS A 59 0.04 0.40 11.16
CA LYS A 59 -0.26 1.72 11.74
C LYS A 59 -1.45 2.40 11.05
N GLN A 60 -1.77 1.97 9.83
CA GLN A 60 -2.94 2.43 9.09
C GLN A 60 -4.22 1.67 9.45
N GLN A 61 -4.08 0.45 9.99
CA GLN A 61 -5.18 -0.38 10.49
C GLN A 61 -5.51 -0.17 11.97
N ASP A 62 -4.79 0.71 12.69
CA ASP A 62 -5.27 1.17 13.99
C ASP A 62 -6.68 1.75 13.84
N ASP A 63 -7.49 1.56 14.88
CA ASP A 63 -8.93 1.87 15.13
C ASP A 63 -9.58 3.01 14.32
N ASN A 64 -8.78 3.95 13.81
CA ASN A 64 -9.16 5.05 12.95
C ASN A 64 -9.72 4.59 11.59
N PHE A 65 -9.13 3.64 10.86
CA PHE A 65 -9.66 3.32 9.51
C PHE A 65 -11.06 2.69 9.57
N ALA A 66 -11.27 1.73 10.47
CA ALA A 66 -12.58 1.11 10.65
C ALA A 66 -13.61 2.11 11.20
N ARG A 67 -13.25 2.95 12.19
CA ARG A 67 -14.13 4.02 12.68
C ARG A 67 -14.44 5.07 11.62
N ASP A 68 -13.45 5.47 10.82
CA ASP A 68 -13.59 6.51 9.81
C ASP A 68 -14.40 5.99 8.62
N PHE A 69 -14.18 4.75 8.21
CA PHE A 69 -15.03 4.06 7.23
C PHE A 69 -16.46 3.88 7.74
N TRP A 70 -16.65 3.49 9.01
CA TRP A 70 -17.98 3.36 9.60
C TRP A 70 -18.69 4.71 9.78
N LYS A 71 -17.96 5.76 10.18
CA LYS A 71 -18.47 7.16 10.23
C LYS A 71 -18.79 7.68 8.83
N MET A 72 -17.99 7.33 7.82
CA MET A 72 -18.18 7.67 6.41
C MET A 72 -19.45 7.03 5.85
N LEU A 73 -19.67 5.74 6.10
CA LEU A 73 -20.91 5.04 5.71
C LEU A 73 -22.14 5.60 6.45
N ARG A 74 -21.99 6.01 7.71
CA ARG A 74 -23.11 6.54 8.51
C ARG A 74 -23.43 8.01 8.21
N THR A 75 -22.51 8.77 7.62
CA THR A 75 -22.65 10.23 7.43
C THR A 75 -22.01 10.71 6.12
N PRO A 76 -22.74 10.70 4.99
CA PRO A 76 -22.20 11.10 3.68
C PRO A 76 -21.63 12.53 3.62
N LYS A 77 -22.16 13.45 4.44
CA LYS A 77 -21.68 14.84 4.53
C LYS A 77 -20.32 14.98 5.23
N ALA A 78 -19.93 14.02 6.08
CA ALA A 78 -18.61 14.00 6.73
C ALA A 78 -17.51 13.57 5.73
N PHE A 79 -17.85 12.67 4.79
CA PHE A 79 -16.95 12.23 3.73
C PHE A 79 -16.50 13.38 2.80
N LEU A 80 -17.41 14.30 2.45
CA LEU A 80 -17.06 15.45 1.62
C LEU A 80 -16.12 16.45 2.31
N ARG A 81 -16.08 16.48 3.65
CA ARG A 81 -15.19 17.36 4.43
C ARG A 81 -13.86 16.69 4.80
N SER A 82 -13.88 15.39 5.10
CA SER A 82 -12.68 14.61 5.49
C SER A 82 -11.95 13.93 4.32
N GLY A 83 -12.58 13.81 3.15
CA GLY A 83 -11.94 13.21 1.97
C GLY A 83 -10.74 14.01 1.47
N SER A 84 -10.77 15.33 1.62
CA SER A 84 -9.62 16.19 1.31
C SER A 84 -8.44 15.87 2.23
N ASP A 85 -8.66 15.79 3.55
CA ASP A 85 -7.58 15.56 4.51
C ASP A 85 -6.95 14.16 4.38
N PHE A 86 -7.73 13.13 4.06
CA PHE A 86 -7.21 11.77 3.85
C PHE A 86 -6.35 11.67 2.59
N ILE A 87 -6.73 12.37 1.51
CA ILE A 87 -5.95 12.42 0.27
C ILE A 87 -4.71 13.32 0.43
N THR A 88 -4.79 14.43 1.17
CA THR A 88 -3.68 15.38 1.31
C THR A 88 -2.65 14.98 2.37
N ARG A 89 -3.01 14.21 3.41
CA ARG A 89 -2.05 13.74 4.43
C ARG A 89 -0.92 12.89 3.85
N GLY A 90 -1.19 12.08 2.83
CA GLY A 90 -0.15 11.30 2.13
C GLY A 90 0.76 12.12 1.21
N TRP A 91 0.41 13.39 0.92
CA TRP A 91 1.20 14.31 0.11
C TRP A 91 2.03 15.29 0.94
N ALA A 92 1.54 15.73 2.11
CA ALA A 92 2.26 16.68 2.97
C ALA A 92 3.53 16.08 3.61
N GLU A 93 3.57 14.77 3.87
CA GLU A 93 4.78 14.08 4.35
C GLU A 93 5.87 13.93 3.25
N ARG A 94 5.57 14.25 1.97
CA ARG A 94 6.49 14.06 0.83
C ARG A 94 7.43 15.24 0.54
N ALA A 95 7.38 16.33 1.32
CA ALA A 95 8.20 17.52 1.08
C ALA A 95 9.54 17.55 1.84
N GLN A 96 9.89 16.50 2.59
CA GLN A 96 11.10 16.48 3.42
C GLN A 96 12.00 15.23 3.25
N LEU A 97 11.87 14.48 2.16
CA LEU A 97 12.86 13.48 1.74
C LEU A 97 13.22 13.66 0.27
#